data_AF-A0A818KXM0-F1
#
_entry.id   AF-A0A818KXM0-F1
#
_cell.length_a   1.000
_cell.length_b   1.000
_cell.length_c   1.000
_cell.angle_alpha   90.00
_cell.angle_beta   90.00
_cell.angle_gamma   90.00
#
_symmetry.space_group_name_H-M   'P 1'
#
loop_
_entity.id
_entity.type
_entity.pdbx_description
1 polymer ?
#
loop_
_entity_poly.entity_id
_entity_poly.type
_entity_poly.pdbx_seq_one_letter_code
_entity_poly.pdbx_strand_id
1 'polypeptide(L)'
;MNTLEKEIFTLINNHRQQHGLPALQPSVNLAYVAHTHAMDVVENNPDVNGGNMHSWSDKGKWKPVTYTSDHRYASLMWSKPSEISNYKFNGFEISFGYEKNVRKTMTLDPNRVVESWKNSPGHNDVMVQGGGFSHMPMKAMGAGVYRGYACVWFGHELDTYSAPNGAPNGNDPTEFSGTYQLLNVQSNKVLDIHGNDPTEFSGTYQLLNVQSNKVLDIHGKGTDDGTNVQIFKNHGAENQIWVIKANHDGTVKLINPHSGKVLDVSGSGTSDGTNVQIFTDNGSNAQKWHVQGVEGGKYKLINVGSSKALDVTGSGTSDGTNVQMWSDNGTPAQQWQLIRYSSQSNDPTEFSGTYQLLNVQSNKVLDIHGKGTDDGTNVQIFKNHGAENQIWVIKANHDGTVKLINPHSGKVLDVSGSGTSDGTNVQIFTDNGSNAQKWHVQGVEGGKYKLINVGSSKALDVTGSGTSDGTNVQMWSDNGTPAQQWQLIRYSSQS
;
A
#
# COMPACT_ATOMS: atom_id res chain seq x y z
N MET A 1 2.17 10.39 -6.94
CA MET A 1 1.82 11.07 -8.20
C MET A 1 0.55 10.47 -8.78
N ASN A 2 -0.38 11.32 -9.23
CA ASN A 2 -1.52 10.92 -10.05
C ASN A 2 -1.04 10.48 -11.46
N THR A 3 -1.93 9.90 -12.30
CA THR A 3 -1.56 9.38 -13.63
C THR A 3 -0.95 10.45 -14.54
N LEU A 4 -1.47 11.69 -14.50
CA LEU A 4 -1.03 12.80 -15.35
C LEU A 4 0.38 13.30 -14.97
N GLU A 5 0.68 13.39 -13.68
CA GLU A 5 2.01 13.77 -13.17
C GLU A 5 3.10 12.79 -13.63
N LYS A 6 2.78 11.48 -13.69
CA LYS A 6 3.71 10.45 -14.19
C LYS A 6 3.96 10.57 -15.68
N GLU A 7 2.91 10.83 -16.44
CA GLU A 7 3.03 11.04 -17.89
C GLU A 7 3.88 12.28 -18.18
N ILE A 8 3.64 13.39 -17.47
CA ILE A 8 4.48 14.60 -17.55
C ILE A 8 5.94 14.26 -17.20
N PHE A 9 6.18 13.56 -16.08
CA PHE A 9 7.51 13.18 -15.65
C PHE A 9 8.24 12.35 -16.72
N THR A 10 7.55 11.37 -17.30
CA THR A 10 8.06 10.49 -18.35
C THR A 10 8.39 11.28 -19.63
N LEU A 11 7.47 12.15 -20.06
CA LEU A 11 7.65 12.97 -21.27
C LEU A 11 8.83 13.93 -21.14
N ILE A 12 9.04 14.55 -19.97
CA ILE A 12 10.21 15.40 -19.71
C ILE A 12 11.49 14.58 -19.77
N ASN A 13 11.55 13.41 -19.12
CA ASN A 13 12.75 12.58 -19.15
C ASN A 13 13.05 12.00 -20.54
N ASN A 14 12.04 11.68 -21.33
CA ASN A 14 12.22 11.30 -22.74
C ASN A 14 12.82 12.46 -23.55
N HIS A 15 12.34 13.68 -23.36
CA HIS A 15 12.87 14.88 -24.01
C HIS A 15 14.34 15.13 -23.62
N ARG A 16 14.69 14.94 -22.34
CA ARG A 16 16.07 15.03 -21.86
C ARG A 16 16.99 13.98 -22.50
N GLN A 17 16.54 12.73 -22.59
CA GLN A 17 17.29 11.66 -23.24
C GLN A 17 17.55 11.96 -24.72
N GLN A 18 16.59 12.55 -25.42
CA GLN A 18 16.77 13.01 -26.81
C GLN A 18 17.86 14.09 -26.95
N HIS A 19 18.16 14.81 -25.86
CA HIS A 19 19.22 15.81 -25.78
C HIS A 19 20.52 15.27 -25.14
N GLY A 20 20.63 13.95 -24.94
CA GLY A 20 21.83 13.32 -24.37
C GLY A 20 22.01 13.54 -22.86
N LEU A 21 20.96 13.95 -22.15
CA LEU A 21 21.02 14.21 -20.71
C LEU A 21 20.49 13.03 -19.89
N PRO A 22 21.00 12.83 -18.67
CA PRO A 22 20.50 11.81 -17.77
C PRO A 22 19.06 12.11 -17.34
N ALA A 23 18.31 11.03 -17.09
CA ALA A 23 16.99 11.13 -16.50
C ALA A 23 17.06 11.72 -15.08
N LEU A 24 16.16 12.65 -14.78
CA LEU A 24 16.00 13.21 -13.44
C LEU A 24 15.35 12.18 -12.52
N GLN A 25 15.81 12.16 -11.27
CA GLN A 25 15.22 11.33 -10.23
C GLN A 25 13.97 12.01 -9.64
N PRO A 26 12.97 11.25 -9.22
CA PRO A 26 11.82 11.82 -8.53
C PRO A 26 12.23 12.44 -7.18
N SER A 27 11.69 13.62 -6.86
CA SER A 27 11.78 14.24 -5.54
C SER A 27 10.40 14.43 -4.94
N VAL A 28 10.20 13.85 -3.75
CA VAL A 28 8.99 13.96 -2.93
C VAL A 28 8.80 15.39 -2.45
N ASN A 29 9.86 16.06 -2.04
CA ASN A 29 9.76 17.43 -1.54
C ASN A 29 9.41 18.42 -2.65
N LEU A 30 10.07 18.34 -3.81
CA LEU A 30 9.75 19.20 -4.95
C LEU A 30 8.34 18.94 -5.48
N ALA A 31 7.87 17.70 -5.41
CA ALA A 31 6.56 17.34 -5.87
C ALA A 31 5.47 17.82 -4.89
N TYR A 32 5.72 17.79 -3.57
CA TYR A 32 4.87 18.46 -2.57
C TYR A 32 4.74 19.96 -2.86
N VAL A 33 5.85 20.62 -3.19
CA VAL A 33 5.87 22.05 -3.54
C VAL A 33 5.02 22.31 -4.77
N ALA A 34 5.21 21.49 -5.81
CA ALA A 34 4.47 21.58 -7.07
C ALA A 34 2.95 21.45 -6.86
N HIS A 35 2.49 20.48 -6.06
CA HIS A 35 1.07 20.31 -5.78
C HIS A 35 0.49 21.49 -5.03
N THR A 36 1.19 21.87 -3.96
CA THR A 36 0.76 22.96 -3.09
C THR A 36 0.57 24.22 -3.92
N HIS A 37 1.48 24.45 -4.86
CA HIS A 37 1.39 25.55 -5.80
C HIS A 37 0.24 25.39 -6.79
N ALA A 38 0.07 24.22 -7.41
CA ALA A 38 -1.00 23.96 -8.36
C ALA A 38 -2.39 24.20 -7.74
N MET A 39 -2.59 23.77 -6.50
CA MET A 39 -3.82 24.02 -5.75
C MET A 39 -3.99 25.49 -5.41
N ASP A 40 -2.93 26.14 -4.92
CA ASP A 40 -2.96 27.56 -4.62
C ASP A 40 -3.33 28.41 -5.83
N VAL A 41 -2.72 28.11 -6.99
CA VAL A 41 -3.02 28.80 -8.23
C VAL A 41 -4.49 28.63 -8.58
N VAL A 42 -4.99 27.40 -8.64
CA VAL A 42 -6.35 27.12 -9.09
C VAL A 42 -7.42 27.64 -8.13
N GLU A 43 -7.21 27.49 -6.83
CA GLU A 43 -8.22 27.84 -5.83
C GLU A 43 -8.19 29.31 -5.43
N ASN A 44 -7.00 29.92 -5.34
CA ASN A 44 -6.83 31.28 -4.81
C ASN A 44 -6.53 32.33 -5.87
N ASN A 45 -6.27 31.93 -7.12
CA ASN A 45 -6.02 32.82 -8.25
C ASN A 45 -4.93 33.90 -8.02
N PRO A 46 -3.75 33.58 -7.44
CA PRO A 46 -2.64 34.53 -7.28
C PRO A 46 -2.06 35.01 -8.62
N ASP A 47 -2.38 34.32 -9.71
CA ASP A 47 -1.99 34.62 -11.08
C ASP A 47 -2.85 35.70 -11.75
N VAL A 48 -3.78 36.31 -11.01
CA VAL A 48 -4.59 37.45 -11.47
C VAL A 48 -4.11 38.77 -10.83
N ASN A 49 -4.61 39.90 -11.33
CA ASN A 49 -4.30 41.25 -10.80
C ASN A 49 -2.80 41.61 -10.83
N GLY A 50 -2.13 41.33 -11.96
CA GLY A 50 -0.73 41.68 -12.18
C GLY A 50 0.28 40.57 -11.87
N GLY A 51 -0.18 39.45 -11.30
CA GLY A 51 0.60 38.22 -11.19
C GLY A 51 0.60 37.39 -12.48
N ASN A 52 1.46 36.38 -12.51
CA ASN A 52 1.47 35.31 -13.50
C ASN A 52 1.32 33.93 -12.81
N MET A 53 1.31 32.86 -13.60
CA MET A 53 1.12 31.47 -13.12
C MET A 53 2.11 31.03 -12.02
N HIS A 54 3.28 31.66 -11.90
CA HIS A 54 4.25 31.32 -10.86
C HIS A 54 3.90 31.91 -9.48
N SER A 55 2.88 32.77 -9.39
CA SER A 55 2.53 33.54 -8.19
C SER A 55 1.97 32.66 -7.07
N TRP A 56 2.23 33.05 -5.82
CA TRP A 56 1.76 32.37 -4.61
C TRP A 56 0.88 33.33 -3.80
N SER A 57 -0.30 32.87 -3.41
CA SER A 57 -1.29 33.66 -2.68
C SER A 57 -0.92 33.83 -1.21
N ASP A 58 -1.72 34.61 -0.49
CA ASP A 58 -1.64 34.80 0.96
C ASP A 58 -2.43 33.75 1.76
N LYS A 59 -2.96 32.70 1.12
CA LYS A 59 -3.88 31.72 1.73
C LYS A 59 -3.20 30.50 2.33
N GLY A 60 -1.88 30.37 2.23
CA GLY A 60 -1.13 29.25 2.78
C GLY A 60 -0.07 29.61 3.81
N LYS A 61 0.63 28.58 4.31
CA LYS A 61 1.76 28.72 5.25
C LYS A 61 3.08 28.94 4.50
N TRP A 62 3.12 30.02 3.71
CA TRP A 62 4.28 30.47 2.94
C TRP A 62 4.25 31.98 2.79
N LYS A 63 5.36 32.59 2.38
CA LYS A 63 5.43 34.01 2.03
C LYS A 63 4.69 34.24 0.71
N PRO A 64 3.63 35.06 0.67
CA PRO A 64 2.95 35.38 -0.59
C PRO A 64 3.89 36.15 -1.52
N VAL A 65 3.70 35.99 -2.83
CA VAL A 65 4.51 36.66 -3.84
C VAL A 65 3.78 36.72 -5.18
N THR A 66 3.71 37.93 -5.73
CA THR A 66 3.19 38.20 -7.06
C THR A 66 4.37 38.24 -8.03
N TYR A 67 4.45 37.27 -8.94
CA TYR A 67 5.50 37.28 -9.97
C TYR A 67 5.06 38.02 -11.20
N THR A 68 5.90 38.96 -11.61
CA THR A 68 5.80 39.76 -12.83
C THR A 68 6.87 39.35 -13.82
N SER A 69 6.70 39.74 -15.09
CA SER A 69 7.63 39.41 -16.19
C SER A 69 9.03 40.03 -16.05
N ASP A 70 9.23 40.96 -15.11
CA ASP A 70 10.54 41.54 -14.81
C ASP A 70 11.42 40.63 -13.95
N HIS A 71 10.89 39.49 -13.48
CA HIS A 71 11.58 38.51 -12.65
C HIS A 71 12.20 39.07 -11.36
N ARG A 72 11.77 40.26 -10.91
CA ARG A 72 12.37 40.97 -9.77
C ARG A 72 12.40 40.14 -8.48
N TYR A 73 11.43 39.25 -8.31
CA TYR A 73 11.27 38.43 -7.12
C TYR A 73 11.70 36.96 -7.30
N ALA A 74 12.35 36.59 -8.42
CA ALA A 74 12.66 35.20 -8.76
C ALA A 74 13.36 34.40 -7.65
N SER A 75 14.17 35.04 -6.80
CA SER A 75 14.80 34.38 -5.64
C SER A 75 13.79 33.85 -4.61
N LEU A 76 12.65 34.52 -4.43
CA LEU A 76 11.58 34.02 -3.57
C LEU A 76 10.96 32.75 -4.13
N MET A 77 10.94 32.58 -5.46
CA MET A 77 10.40 31.38 -6.13
C MET A 77 11.36 30.26 -5.86
N TRP A 78 12.65 30.52 -6.08
CA TRP A 78 13.69 29.52 -5.90
C TRP A 78 13.77 29.00 -4.47
N SER A 79 13.46 29.84 -3.49
CA SER A 79 13.46 29.43 -2.08
C SER A 79 12.22 28.62 -1.65
N LYS A 80 11.16 28.54 -2.47
CA LYS A 80 9.90 27.85 -2.11
C LYS A 80 10.10 26.42 -1.62
N PRO A 81 10.93 25.58 -2.27
CA PRO A 81 11.20 24.24 -1.76
C PRO A 81 11.69 24.23 -0.32
N SER A 82 12.67 25.07 0.01
CA SER A 82 13.21 25.16 1.38
C SER A 82 12.26 25.82 2.38
N GLU A 83 11.30 26.62 1.89
CA GLU A 83 10.32 27.31 2.70
C GLU A 83 9.21 26.36 3.19
N ILE A 84 8.68 25.51 2.31
CA ILE A 84 7.48 24.72 2.59
C ILE A 84 7.73 23.21 2.64
N SER A 85 8.93 22.75 2.31
CA SER A 85 9.31 21.34 2.33
C SER A 85 10.66 21.13 3.03
N ASN A 86 11.12 19.88 3.11
CA ASN A 86 12.43 19.56 3.65
C ASN A 86 13.55 19.65 2.61
N TYR A 87 13.26 20.04 1.37
CA TYR A 87 14.27 20.27 0.35
C TYR A 87 15.12 21.50 0.72
N LYS A 88 16.33 21.30 1.23
CA LYS A 88 17.15 22.39 1.80
C LYS A 88 17.74 23.35 0.77
N PHE A 89 17.54 23.10 -0.52
CA PHE A 89 18.15 23.84 -1.61
C PHE A 89 17.12 24.64 -2.41
N ASN A 90 17.62 25.50 -3.29
CA ASN A 90 16.77 26.18 -4.24
C ASN A 90 16.20 25.20 -5.27
N GLY A 91 15.00 25.48 -5.77
CA GLY A 91 14.43 24.78 -6.92
C GLY A 91 13.94 25.72 -8.00
N PHE A 92 13.69 25.19 -9.19
CA PHE A 92 13.31 25.97 -10.36
C PHE A 92 11.99 25.46 -10.91
N GLU A 93 11.06 26.35 -11.22
CA GLU A 93 9.70 25.99 -11.63
C GLU A 93 9.48 26.22 -13.13
N ILE A 94 8.73 25.32 -13.75
CA ILE A 94 8.00 25.60 -15.00
C ILE A 94 6.50 25.32 -14.78
N SER A 95 5.63 26.09 -15.43
CA SER A 95 4.19 26.00 -15.23
C SER A 95 3.39 26.02 -16.53
N PHE A 96 2.20 25.43 -16.50
CA PHE A 96 1.19 25.43 -17.55
C PHE A 96 -0.19 25.48 -16.91
N GLY A 97 -1.10 26.29 -17.46
CA GLY A 97 -2.48 26.31 -17.01
C GLY A 97 -3.46 26.72 -18.11
N TYR A 98 -4.65 26.15 -18.04
CA TYR A 98 -5.80 26.70 -18.78
C TYR A 98 -6.23 28.06 -18.20
N GLU A 99 -7.00 28.81 -18.98
CA GLU A 99 -7.58 30.07 -18.52
C GLU A 99 -8.40 29.88 -17.24
N LYS A 100 -8.34 30.87 -16.34
CA LYS A 100 -8.94 30.81 -14.99
C LYS A 100 -10.41 30.37 -14.98
N ASN A 101 -11.19 30.75 -16.00
CA ASN A 101 -12.63 30.51 -16.06
C ASN A 101 -12.97 29.03 -16.36
N VAL A 102 -12.03 28.28 -16.93
CA VAL A 102 -12.23 26.88 -17.33
C VAL A 102 -11.29 25.92 -16.61
N ARG A 103 -10.21 26.41 -15.99
CA ARG A 103 -9.21 25.55 -15.33
C ARG A 103 -9.75 24.70 -14.19
N LYS A 104 -10.87 25.08 -13.54
CA LYS A 104 -11.48 24.26 -12.47
C LYS A 104 -12.23 23.03 -13.00
N THR A 105 -12.61 23.02 -14.28
CA THR A 105 -13.44 21.96 -14.87
C THR A 105 -12.73 21.15 -15.95
N MET A 106 -11.52 21.55 -16.34
CA MET A 106 -10.75 20.88 -17.37
C MET A 106 -9.74 19.89 -16.80
N THR A 107 -9.58 18.77 -17.49
CA THR A 107 -8.48 17.83 -17.31
C THR A 107 -7.36 18.16 -18.29
N LEU A 108 -6.11 18.10 -17.84
CA LEU A 108 -4.95 18.34 -18.69
C LEU A 108 -4.61 17.15 -19.59
N ASP A 109 -4.05 17.45 -20.75
CA ASP A 109 -3.37 16.50 -21.63
C ASP A 109 -1.84 16.64 -21.42
N PRO A 110 -1.15 15.65 -20.85
CA PRO A 110 0.29 15.70 -20.58
C PRO A 110 1.15 15.96 -21.80
N ASN A 111 0.75 15.46 -22.99
CA ASN A 111 1.50 15.71 -24.22
C ASN A 111 1.43 17.20 -24.58
N ARG A 112 0.23 17.79 -24.52
CA ARG A 112 0.04 19.22 -24.76
C ARG A 112 0.83 20.08 -23.77
N VAL A 113 0.83 19.71 -22.50
CA VAL A 113 1.57 20.42 -21.44
C VAL A 113 3.06 20.43 -21.76
N VAL A 114 3.66 19.26 -21.97
CA VAL A 114 5.11 19.15 -22.20
C VAL A 114 5.51 19.76 -23.55
N GLU A 115 4.69 19.60 -24.59
CA GLU A 115 4.92 20.25 -25.89
C GLU A 115 4.89 21.79 -25.77
N SER A 116 4.01 22.35 -24.94
CA SER A 116 4.02 23.79 -24.64
C SER A 116 5.32 24.23 -23.96
N TRP A 117 5.90 23.39 -23.10
CA TRP A 117 7.18 23.70 -22.44
C TRP A 117 8.38 23.57 -23.38
N LYS A 118 8.37 22.61 -24.30
CA LYS A 118 9.42 22.48 -25.34
C LYS A 118 9.48 23.71 -26.25
N ASN A 119 8.32 24.29 -26.56
CA ASN A 119 8.20 25.46 -27.42
C ASN A 119 8.43 26.81 -26.70
N SER A 120 8.65 26.79 -25.38
CA SER A 120 9.02 27.97 -24.59
C SER A 120 10.52 27.93 -24.28
N PRO A 121 11.36 28.83 -24.82
CA PRO A 121 12.81 28.78 -24.62
C PRO A 121 13.22 28.69 -23.15
N GLY A 122 12.62 29.50 -22.27
CA GLY A 122 12.94 29.49 -20.84
C GLY A 122 12.52 28.19 -20.13
N HIS A 123 11.35 27.63 -20.45
CA HIS A 123 10.92 26.36 -19.86
C HIS A 123 11.74 25.18 -20.41
N ASN A 124 12.02 25.20 -21.72
CA ASN A 124 12.85 24.20 -22.35
C ASN A 124 14.26 24.21 -21.76
N ASP A 125 14.87 25.38 -21.56
CA ASP A 125 16.18 25.53 -20.95
C ASP A 125 16.26 24.91 -19.55
N VAL A 126 15.21 25.00 -18.72
CA VAL A 126 15.18 24.29 -17.42
C VAL A 126 15.15 22.77 -17.64
N MET A 127 14.28 22.28 -18.54
CA MET A 127 14.12 20.84 -18.80
C MET A 127 15.39 20.21 -19.38
N VAL A 128 16.07 20.88 -20.32
CA VAL A 128 17.28 20.36 -21.00
C VAL A 128 18.57 21.02 -20.52
N GLN A 129 18.54 21.72 -19.39
CA GLN A 129 19.73 22.42 -18.84
C GLN A 129 20.44 23.30 -19.87
N GLY A 130 19.64 23.97 -20.70
CA GLY A 130 20.07 24.94 -21.70
C GLY A 130 20.29 26.33 -21.09
N GLY A 131 20.82 27.24 -21.90
CA GLY A 131 20.97 28.65 -21.55
C GLY A 131 21.59 28.90 -20.17
N GLY A 132 20.88 29.66 -19.34
CA GLY A 132 21.29 30.03 -17.98
C GLY A 132 21.40 28.86 -16.99
N PHE A 133 20.94 27.64 -17.36
CA PHE A 133 21.01 26.44 -16.53
C PHE A 133 22.16 25.49 -16.90
N SER A 134 22.93 25.81 -17.94
CA SER A 134 24.04 24.98 -18.44
C SER A 134 25.13 24.66 -17.40
N HIS A 135 25.30 25.51 -16.39
CA HIS A 135 26.26 25.35 -15.31
C HIS A 135 25.68 24.71 -14.03
N MET A 136 24.38 24.36 -14.04
CA MET A 136 23.68 23.78 -12.90
C MET A 136 23.16 22.37 -13.24
N PRO A 137 23.85 21.30 -12.80
CA PRO A 137 23.38 19.93 -13.03
C PRO A 137 22.08 19.66 -12.28
N MET A 138 20.97 19.48 -13.01
CA MET A 138 19.70 19.05 -12.42
C MET A 138 19.73 17.56 -12.15
N LYS A 139 19.37 17.16 -10.93
CA LYS A 139 19.36 15.76 -10.48
C LYS A 139 17.95 15.28 -10.14
N ALA A 140 17.08 16.19 -9.71
CA ALA A 140 15.78 15.85 -9.16
C ALA A 140 14.63 16.64 -9.82
N MET A 141 13.44 16.05 -9.82
CA MET A 141 12.22 16.65 -10.34
C MET A 141 10.98 16.23 -9.55
N GLY A 142 10.04 17.16 -9.35
CA GLY A 142 8.73 16.90 -8.78
C GLY A 142 7.63 17.58 -9.59
N ALA A 143 6.57 16.85 -9.93
CA ALA A 143 5.45 17.35 -10.73
C ALA A 143 4.18 17.45 -9.86
N GLY A 144 3.41 18.52 -10.09
CA GLY A 144 2.14 18.77 -9.43
C GLY A 144 1.08 19.11 -10.46
N VAL A 145 0.00 18.33 -10.50
CA VAL A 145 -1.16 18.58 -11.35
C VAL A 145 -2.40 18.70 -10.48
N TYR A 146 -3.11 19.81 -10.63
CA TYR A 146 -4.41 20.00 -10.02
C TYR A 146 -5.36 20.64 -11.03
N ARG A 147 -6.39 19.87 -11.40
CA ARG A 147 -7.39 20.24 -12.42
C ARG A 147 -6.69 20.71 -13.71
N GLY A 148 -7.02 21.90 -14.21
CA GLY A 148 -6.47 22.48 -15.43
C GLY A 148 -5.11 23.14 -15.30
N TYR A 149 -4.35 22.87 -14.24
CA TYR A 149 -3.03 23.47 -13.98
C TYR A 149 -1.97 22.40 -13.66
N ALA A 150 -0.77 22.57 -14.22
CA ALA A 150 0.40 21.75 -13.97
C ALA A 150 1.61 22.64 -13.70
N CYS A 151 2.43 22.26 -12.72
CA CYS A 151 3.77 22.81 -12.58
C CYS A 151 4.77 21.70 -12.25
N VAL A 152 6.03 21.95 -12.57
CA VAL A 152 7.14 21.03 -12.30
C VAL A 152 8.28 21.81 -11.69
N TRP A 153 8.82 21.28 -10.60
CA TRP A 153 9.96 21.82 -9.88
C TRP A 153 11.20 20.95 -10.09
N PHE A 154 12.32 21.59 -10.37
CA PHE A 154 13.63 20.98 -10.64
C PHE A 154 14.62 21.34 -9.56
N GLY A 155 15.49 20.39 -9.20
CA GLY A 155 16.48 20.56 -8.15
C GLY A 155 17.85 20.03 -8.54
N HIS A 156 18.90 20.68 -8.05
CA HIS A 156 20.30 20.29 -8.30
C HIS A 156 20.81 19.22 -7.34
N GLU A 157 20.09 18.96 -6.24
CA GLU A 157 20.35 17.84 -5.32
C GLU A 157 19.21 16.83 -5.30
N LEU A 158 19.56 15.61 -4.90
CA LEU A 158 18.57 14.59 -4.56
C LEU A 158 17.96 14.90 -3.18
N ASP A 159 16.77 14.35 -2.92
CA ASP A 159 16.13 14.45 -1.61
C ASP A 159 16.99 13.83 -0.50
N THR A 160 16.99 14.48 0.67
CA THR A 160 17.34 13.82 1.94
C THR A 160 16.04 13.37 2.61
N TYR A 161 15.92 12.07 2.91
CA TYR A 161 14.69 11.40 3.36
C TYR A 161 13.98 12.07 4.56
N SER A 162 12.87 12.76 4.28
CA SER A 162 11.69 13.05 5.15
C SER A 162 10.93 14.25 4.55
N ALA A 163 9.59 14.25 4.52
CA ALA A 163 8.76 15.45 4.27
C ALA A 163 8.35 16.11 5.61
N PRO A 164 8.10 17.42 5.69
CA PRO A 164 7.83 18.07 6.98
C PRO A 164 6.45 17.71 7.56
N ASN A 165 6.38 17.58 8.89
CA ASN A 165 5.14 17.52 9.65
C ASN A 165 4.40 18.87 9.61
N GLY A 166 3.12 18.86 9.22
CA GLY A 166 2.16 19.94 9.53
C GLY A 166 1.49 20.64 8.34
N ALA A 167 0.43 20.04 7.78
CA ALA A 167 -0.46 20.74 6.84
C ALA A 167 -1.26 21.88 7.52
N PRO A 168 -1.59 22.99 6.83
CA PRO A 168 -2.59 23.96 7.26
C PRO A 168 -4.02 23.42 7.06
N ASN A 169 -4.89 23.67 8.04
CA ASN A 169 -6.33 23.44 7.98
C ASN A 169 -7.02 24.38 6.98
N GLY A 170 -8.02 23.85 6.24
CA GLY A 170 -9.04 24.67 5.58
C GLY A 170 -9.85 23.96 4.48
N ASN A 171 -10.94 23.29 4.86
CA ASN A 171 -12.18 23.08 4.09
C ASN A 171 -12.14 22.37 2.70
N ASP A 172 -11.71 21.11 2.64
CA ASP A 172 -12.38 19.94 2.01
C ASP A 172 -11.38 18.76 2.06
N PRO A 173 -11.57 17.74 2.93
CA PRO A 173 -10.59 16.70 3.16
C PRO A 173 -10.47 15.66 2.04
N THR A 174 -11.21 15.77 0.95
CA THR A 174 -11.30 14.71 -0.08
C THR A 174 -10.49 14.95 -1.36
N GLU A 175 -9.97 16.16 -1.58
CA GLU A 175 -9.15 16.47 -2.78
C GLU A 175 -7.63 16.47 -2.53
N PHE A 176 -7.19 16.37 -1.27
CA PHE A 176 -5.76 16.40 -0.89
C PHE A 176 -5.10 15.01 -0.80
N SER A 177 -5.64 14.00 -1.49
CA SER A 177 -5.18 12.59 -1.39
C SER A 177 -4.06 12.20 -2.38
N GLY A 178 -3.45 13.16 -3.08
CA GLY A 178 -2.32 12.93 -3.98
C GLY A 178 -0.95 12.93 -3.28
N THR A 179 -0.81 12.29 -2.11
CA THR A 179 0.44 12.32 -1.33
C THR A 179 1.64 11.73 -2.08
N TYR A 180 2.73 12.49 -2.03
CA TYR A 180 4.01 12.29 -2.70
C TYR A 180 4.87 11.27 -1.97
N GLN A 181 4.93 10.03 -2.46
CA GLN A 181 5.85 8.99 -2.00
C GLN A 181 6.27 8.10 -3.18
N LEU A 182 7.49 7.56 -3.11
CA LEU A 182 8.23 6.87 -4.17
C LEU A 182 7.36 5.89 -4.96
N LEU A 183 7.30 6.13 -6.27
CA LEU A 183 6.51 5.35 -7.20
C LEU A 183 7.41 4.35 -7.92
N ASN A 184 7.22 3.06 -7.61
CA ASN A 184 7.67 2.01 -8.52
C ASN A 184 6.78 2.08 -9.78
N VAL A 185 7.40 2.37 -10.92
CA VAL A 185 6.74 2.74 -12.20
C VAL A 185 5.89 1.62 -12.79
N GLN A 186 5.80 0.44 -12.14
CA GLN A 186 5.03 -0.70 -12.63
C GLN A 186 3.73 -1.00 -11.86
N SER A 187 3.54 -0.54 -10.62
CA SER A 187 2.46 -1.07 -9.75
C SER A 187 1.40 -0.08 -9.25
N ASN A 188 1.56 1.23 -9.44
CA ASN A 188 0.54 2.24 -9.06
C ASN A 188 0.22 2.31 -7.53
N LYS A 189 1.09 1.78 -6.65
CA LYS A 189 0.91 1.67 -5.19
C LYS A 189 1.73 2.70 -4.39
N VAL A 190 1.22 3.15 -3.23
CA VAL A 190 1.94 3.97 -2.23
C VAL A 190 2.84 3.04 -1.45
N LEU A 191 4.14 3.30 -1.27
CA LEU A 191 5.07 2.38 -0.58
C LEU A 191 5.67 3.02 0.69
N ASP A 192 5.90 2.24 1.74
CA ASP A 192 6.59 2.63 2.98
C ASP A 192 8.11 2.79 2.76
N ILE A 193 8.85 3.11 3.82
CA ILE A 193 10.33 3.30 3.78
C ILE A 193 11.10 2.04 3.34
N HIS A 194 10.44 0.88 3.30
CA HIS A 194 10.98 -0.40 2.86
C HIS A 194 10.43 -0.83 1.50
N GLY A 195 9.67 0.02 0.80
CA GLY A 195 9.11 -0.31 -0.51
C GLY A 195 7.83 -1.16 -0.46
N ASN A 196 7.16 -1.28 0.69
CA ASN A 196 5.91 -2.06 0.82
C ASN A 196 4.66 -1.19 0.75
N ASP A 197 3.59 -1.64 0.11
CA ASP A 197 2.35 -0.87 0.07
C ASP A 197 1.55 -0.94 1.39
N PRO A 198 1.42 0.14 2.18
CA PRO A 198 0.71 0.08 3.45
C PRO A 198 -0.79 -0.22 3.27
N THR A 199 -1.37 0.19 2.14
CA THR A 199 -2.77 -0.11 1.80
C THR A 199 -2.95 -1.58 1.48
N GLU A 200 -1.90 -2.27 1.03
CA GLU A 200 -1.88 -3.72 0.86
C GLU A 200 -2.13 -4.45 2.18
N PHE A 201 -1.73 -3.86 3.31
CA PHE A 201 -1.97 -4.47 4.62
C PHE A 201 -3.27 -4.00 5.27
N SER A 202 -4.06 -3.15 4.61
CA SER A 202 -5.29 -2.63 5.22
C SER A 202 -6.37 -3.70 5.31
N GLY A 203 -7.14 -3.61 6.39
CA GLY A 203 -8.27 -4.49 6.71
C GLY A 203 -8.06 -5.23 8.03
N THR A 204 -8.83 -6.28 8.24
CA THR A 204 -8.96 -6.91 9.56
C THR A 204 -8.21 -8.23 9.59
N TYR A 205 -7.40 -8.42 10.64
CA TYR A 205 -6.48 -9.54 10.76
C TYR A 205 -6.39 -10.09 12.19
N GLN A 206 -5.90 -11.32 12.29
CA GLN A 206 -5.16 -11.80 13.45
C GLN A 206 -3.67 -11.79 13.11
N LEU A 207 -2.82 -11.38 14.05
CA LEU A 207 -1.36 -11.37 13.87
C LEU A 207 -0.77 -12.60 14.56
N LEU A 208 -0.38 -13.62 13.78
CA LEU A 208 0.21 -14.85 14.28
C LEU A 208 1.74 -14.71 14.40
N ASN A 209 2.28 -14.87 15.59
CA ASN A 209 3.72 -14.86 15.82
C ASN A 209 4.37 -16.15 15.29
N VAL A 210 5.44 -16.02 14.51
CA VAL A 210 6.11 -17.14 13.83
C VAL A 210 6.82 -18.08 14.81
N GLN A 211 7.36 -17.56 15.92
CA GLN A 211 8.05 -18.38 16.93
C GLN A 211 7.09 -19.29 17.70
N SER A 212 5.93 -18.76 18.11
CA SER A 212 5.04 -19.41 19.08
C SER A 212 3.79 -20.05 18.46
N ASN A 213 3.44 -19.70 17.22
CA ASN A 213 2.14 -20.00 16.62
C ASN A 213 0.94 -19.50 17.46
N LYS A 214 1.13 -18.39 18.16
CA LYS A 214 0.12 -17.69 18.96
C LYS A 214 -0.16 -16.31 18.40
N VAL A 215 -1.32 -15.76 18.71
CA VAL A 215 -1.75 -14.48 18.14
C VAL A 215 -1.57 -13.33 19.10
N LEU A 216 -1.39 -12.12 18.55
CA LEU A 216 -1.37 -10.86 19.28
C LEU A 216 -2.71 -10.64 19.98
N ASP A 217 -2.69 -10.54 21.30
CA ASP A 217 -3.85 -10.64 22.18
C ASP A 217 -3.83 -9.52 23.21
N ILE A 218 -4.98 -8.89 23.45
CA ILE A 218 -5.15 -7.95 24.57
C ILE A 218 -5.49 -8.75 25.81
N HIS A 219 -4.67 -8.62 26.84
CA HIS A 219 -4.79 -9.39 28.08
C HIS A 219 -6.19 -9.23 28.70
N GLY A 220 -6.85 -10.35 28.96
CA GLY A 220 -8.14 -10.41 29.64
C GLY A 220 -9.28 -9.69 28.91
N LYS A 221 -9.15 -9.44 27.59
CA LYS A 221 -10.06 -8.61 26.80
C LYS A 221 -10.23 -7.18 27.36
N GLY A 222 -9.24 -6.66 28.08
CA GLY A 222 -9.35 -5.35 28.70
C GLY A 222 -9.59 -4.24 27.69
N THR A 223 -10.30 -3.20 28.12
CA THR A 223 -10.67 -2.05 27.29
C THR A 223 -10.10 -0.74 27.82
N ASP A 224 -9.33 -0.76 28.89
CA ASP A 224 -8.78 0.44 29.51
C ASP A 224 -7.44 0.83 28.87
N ASP A 225 -7.13 2.12 28.93
CA ASP A 225 -5.83 2.64 28.51
C ASP A 225 -4.71 1.99 29.34
N GLY A 226 -3.67 1.52 28.67
CA GLY A 226 -2.56 0.81 29.30
C GLY A 226 -2.80 -0.69 29.51
N THR A 227 -3.93 -1.24 29.05
CA THR A 227 -4.12 -2.71 29.07
C THR A 227 -3.02 -3.39 28.27
N ASN A 228 -2.39 -4.41 28.88
CA ASN A 228 -1.24 -5.09 28.33
C ASN A 228 -1.56 -5.88 27.04
N VAL A 229 -0.59 -5.95 26.13
CA VAL A 229 -0.64 -6.80 24.95
C VAL A 229 0.34 -7.96 25.11
N GLN A 230 -0.11 -9.15 24.75
CA GLN A 230 0.59 -10.42 24.94
C GLN A 230 0.40 -11.33 23.72
N ILE A 231 1.03 -12.50 23.72
CA ILE A 231 0.64 -13.60 22.83
C ILE A 231 -0.25 -14.60 23.56
N PHE A 232 -1.26 -15.11 22.87
CA PHE A 232 -2.15 -16.12 23.41
C PHE A 232 -2.60 -17.11 22.33
N LYS A 233 -2.98 -18.33 22.73
CA LYS A 233 -3.56 -19.32 21.82
C LYS A 233 -4.69 -18.71 20.98
N ASN A 234 -4.65 -18.91 19.66
CA ASN A 234 -5.72 -18.45 18.77
C ASN A 234 -7.04 -19.16 19.08
N HIS A 235 -8.04 -18.39 19.50
CA HIS A 235 -9.41 -18.84 19.69
C HIS A 235 -10.43 -17.90 19.03
N GLY A 236 -9.96 -17.02 18.11
CA GLY A 236 -10.82 -16.15 17.31
C GLY A 236 -11.62 -15.13 18.11
N ALA A 237 -11.19 -14.80 19.34
CA ALA A 237 -11.92 -13.82 20.15
C ALA A 237 -11.61 -12.39 19.70
N GLU A 238 -12.55 -11.50 19.98
CA GLU A 238 -12.52 -10.08 19.64
C GLU A 238 -11.26 -9.31 20.10
N ASN A 239 -10.63 -9.75 21.20
CA ASN A 239 -9.37 -9.19 21.73
C ASN A 239 -8.11 -9.67 20.98
N GLN A 240 -8.27 -10.58 20.01
CA GLN A 240 -7.21 -11.09 19.12
C GLN A 240 -7.33 -10.55 17.70
N ILE A 241 -8.30 -9.65 17.47
CA ILE A 241 -8.60 -9.07 16.16
C ILE A 241 -8.03 -7.66 16.09
N TRP A 242 -7.39 -7.35 14.97
CA TRP A 242 -6.76 -6.06 14.73
C TRP A 242 -7.14 -5.55 13.34
N VAL A 243 -7.77 -4.39 13.29
CA VAL A 243 -7.97 -3.62 12.07
C VAL A 243 -6.69 -2.85 11.80
N ILE A 244 -5.95 -3.27 10.78
CA ILE A 244 -4.82 -2.52 10.25
C ILE A 244 -5.38 -1.45 9.32
N LYS A 245 -5.13 -0.18 9.65
CA LYS A 245 -5.51 0.96 8.84
C LYS A 245 -4.25 1.68 8.37
N ALA A 246 -4.05 1.75 7.06
CA ALA A 246 -3.02 2.59 6.48
C ALA A 246 -3.28 4.07 6.78
N ASN A 247 -2.23 4.76 7.19
CA ASN A 247 -2.18 6.21 7.23
C ASN A 247 -1.66 6.72 5.88
N HIS A 248 -1.98 7.97 5.53
CA HIS A 248 -1.51 8.61 4.30
C HIS A 248 0.01 8.88 4.27
N ASP A 249 0.70 8.68 5.39
CA ASP A 249 2.14 8.93 5.57
C ASP A 249 3.02 7.69 5.36
N GLY A 250 2.44 6.55 4.93
CA GLY A 250 3.19 5.31 4.71
C GLY A 250 3.27 4.40 5.94
N THR A 251 2.68 4.82 7.07
CA THR A 251 2.58 4.01 8.29
C THR A 251 1.22 3.34 8.39
N VAL A 252 1.07 2.40 9.31
CA VAL A 252 -0.21 1.80 9.69
C VAL A 252 -0.50 2.05 11.17
N LYS A 253 -1.77 1.96 11.50
CA LYS A 253 -2.27 1.85 12.87
C LYS A 253 -2.98 0.52 13.03
N LEU A 254 -2.82 -0.12 14.19
CA LEU A 254 -3.52 -1.35 14.54
C LEU A 254 -4.58 -1.01 15.58
N ILE A 255 -5.85 -1.17 15.21
CA ILE A 255 -7.00 -0.84 16.04
C ILE A 255 -7.64 -2.15 16.48
N ASN A 256 -7.86 -2.35 17.78
CA ASN A 256 -8.69 -3.45 18.22
C ASN A 256 -10.17 -3.02 18.18
N PRO A 257 -11.03 -3.69 17.40
CA PRO A 257 -12.41 -3.26 17.21
C PRO A 257 -13.27 -3.42 18.47
N HIS A 258 -12.90 -4.30 19.40
CA HIS A 258 -13.63 -4.49 20.66
C HIS A 258 -13.38 -3.36 21.65
N SER A 259 -12.12 -2.97 21.87
CA SER A 259 -11.79 -1.88 22.79
C SER A 259 -11.93 -0.50 22.16
N GLY A 260 -11.89 -0.41 20.81
CA GLY A 260 -11.80 0.86 20.08
C GLY A 260 -10.45 1.57 20.23
N LYS A 261 -9.47 0.91 20.85
CA LYS A 261 -8.12 1.44 21.14
C LYS A 261 -7.09 0.90 20.17
N VAL A 262 -5.90 1.49 20.21
CA VAL A 262 -4.84 1.23 19.23
C VAL A 262 -3.59 0.66 19.89
N LEU A 263 -2.84 -0.15 19.15
CA LEU A 263 -1.56 -0.70 19.58
C LEU A 263 -0.56 0.44 19.82
N ASP A 264 -0.04 0.53 21.05
CA ASP A 264 0.68 1.67 21.58
C ASP A 264 1.95 1.23 22.30
N VAL A 265 3.04 1.98 22.10
CA VAL A 265 4.28 1.83 22.88
C VAL A 265 4.17 2.66 24.15
N SER A 266 4.22 2.00 25.31
CA SER A 266 3.93 2.63 26.60
C SER A 266 4.83 3.84 26.87
N GLY A 267 4.20 4.99 27.14
CA GLY A 267 4.89 6.25 27.43
C GLY A 267 5.75 6.79 26.28
N SER A 268 5.56 6.32 25.03
CA SER A 268 6.45 6.60 23.90
C SER A 268 7.92 6.21 24.17
N GLY A 269 8.15 5.20 25.00
CA GLY A 269 9.50 4.75 25.35
C GLY A 269 10.28 4.22 24.14
N THR A 270 11.58 4.48 24.13
CA THR A 270 12.49 4.11 23.02
C THR A 270 13.53 3.07 23.41
N SER A 271 13.49 2.55 24.64
CA SER A 271 14.42 1.55 25.15
C SER A 271 13.97 0.12 24.81
N ASP A 272 14.92 -0.79 24.71
CA ASP A 272 14.62 -2.23 24.64
C ASP A 272 13.87 -2.67 25.91
N GLY A 273 12.84 -3.49 25.72
CA GLY A 273 11.95 -3.94 26.79
C GLY A 273 10.81 -2.96 27.12
N THR A 274 10.67 -1.84 26.39
CA THR A 274 9.51 -0.95 26.57
C THR A 274 8.22 -1.73 26.28
N ASN A 275 7.25 -1.66 27.18
CA ASN A 275 6.01 -2.43 27.07
C ASN A 275 5.12 -1.99 25.91
N VAL A 276 4.40 -2.93 25.32
CA VAL A 276 3.34 -2.66 24.34
C VAL A 276 1.97 -2.85 25.00
N GLN A 277 1.08 -1.88 24.77
CA GLN A 277 -0.23 -1.79 25.40
C GLN A 277 -1.27 -1.39 24.34
N ILE A 278 -2.54 -1.33 24.75
CA ILE A 278 -3.53 -0.54 24.01
C ILE A 278 -3.72 0.81 24.68
N PHE A 279 -3.96 1.84 23.87
CA PHE A 279 -4.23 3.19 24.38
C PHE A 279 -5.20 3.93 23.45
N THR A 280 -5.87 4.95 23.99
CA THR A 280 -6.71 5.86 23.22
C THR A 280 -5.88 6.47 22.08
N ASP A 281 -6.46 6.50 20.88
CA ASP A 281 -5.80 7.07 19.71
C ASP A 281 -5.48 8.55 19.95
N ASN A 282 -4.19 8.88 19.95
CA ASN A 282 -3.66 10.22 20.21
C ASN A 282 -2.76 10.73 19.06
N GLY A 283 -2.62 9.94 17.98
CA GLY A 283 -1.84 10.30 16.80
C GLY A 283 -0.32 10.35 16.98
N SER A 284 0.20 9.98 18.15
CA SER A 284 1.64 9.98 18.43
C SER A 284 2.39 8.91 17.62
N ASN A 285 3.71 9.06 17.52
CA ASN A 285 4.57 8.08 16.87
C ASN A 285 4.65 6.74 17.64
N ALA A 286 4.19 6.69 18.90
CA ALA A 286 4.05 5.44 19.66
C ALA A 286 2.95 4.52 19.11
N GLN A 287 2.03 5.06 18.29
CA GLN A 287 0.87 4.35 17.74
C GLN A 287 0.96 4.12 16.23
N LYS A 288 2.11 4.47 15.64
CA LYS A 288 2.37 4.34 14.20
C LYS A 288 3.43 3.27 13.96
N TRP A 289 3.20 2.45 12.96
CA TRP A 289 4.02 1.28 12.65
C TRP A 289 4.34 1.22 11.15
N HIS A 290 5.57 0.85 10.79
CA HIS A 290 5.90 0.37 9.45
C HIS A 290 5.72 -1.14 9.40
N VAL A 291 5.20 -1.66 8.29
CA VAL A 291 5.02 -3.09 8.07
C VAL A 291 6.08 -3.54 7.08
N GLN A 292 7.17 -4.11 7.58
CA GLN A 292 8.27 -4.56 6.76
C GLN A 292 8.06 -6.03 6.36
N GLY A 293 7.98 -6.31 5.07
CA GLY A 293 8.00 -7.67 4.53
C GLY A 293 9.28 -8.44 4.88
N VAL A 294 9.13 -9.73 5.12
CA VAL A 294 10.21 -10.72 5.29
C VAL A 294 9.83 -11.94 4.45
N GLU A 295 10.84 -12.68 3.98
CA GLU A 295 10.65 -13.86 3.14
C GLU A 295 9.61 -14.84 3.69
N GLY A 296 8.78 -15.38 2.79
CA GLY A 296 7.77 -16.39 3.12
C GLY A 296 6.47 -15.82 3.70
N GLY A 297 6.10 -14.58 3.34
CA GLY A 297 4.85 -13.96 3.78
C GLY A 297 4.82 -13.62 5.27
N LYS A 298 5.99 -13.24 5.81
CA LYS A 298 6.17 -12.82 7.20
C LYS A 298 6.38 -11.31 7.23
N TYR A 299 6.10 -10.70 8.37
CA TYR A 299 6.19 -9.26 8.53
C TYR A 299 6.80 -8.90 9.88
N LYS A 300 7.58 -7.83 9.91
CA LYS A 300 7.96 -7.13 11.14
C LYS A 300 7.12 -5.86 11.24
N LEU A 301 6.70 -5.54 12.45
CA LEU A 301 6.07 -4.25 12.74
C LEU A 301 7.11 -3.37 13.44
N ILE A 302 7.57 -2.33 12.75
CA ILE A 302 8.58 -1.41 13.27
C ILE A 302 7.90 -0.13 13.75
N ASN A 303 8.02 0.19 15.04
CA ASN A 303 7.41 1.39 15.59
C ASN A 303 8.13 2.65 15.09
N VAL A 304 7.37 3.67 14.70
CA VAL A 304 7.91 4.94 14.17
C VAL A 304 8.67 5.74 15.22
N GLY A 305 8.21 5.76 16.47
CA GLY A 305 8.82 6.56 17.54
C GLY A 305 10.16 6.02 18.01
N SER A 306 10.29 4.70 18.11
CA SER A 306 11.48 4.02 18.65
C SER A 306 12.39 3.40 17.60
N SER A 307 11.92 3.22 16.36
CA SER A 307 12.60 2.43 15.31
C SER A 307 12.87 0.97 15.71
N LYS A 308 12.10 0.42 16.64
CA LYS A 308 12.24 -0.95 17.17
C LYS A 308 11.12 -1.86 16.68
N ALA A 309 11.36 -3.16 16.74
CA ALA A 309 10.40 -4.18 16.30
C ALA A 309 9.43 -4.57 17.43
N LEU A 310 8.21 -4.92 17.04
CA LEU A 310 7.23 -5.62 17.89
C LEU A 310 7.72 -7.05 18.17
N ASP A 311 8.08 -7.32 19.42
CA ASP A 311 8.85 -8.48 19.84
C ASP A 311 8.12 -9.27 20.94
N VAL A 312 8.16 -10.60 20.86
CA VAL A 312 7.72 -11.47 21.96
C VAL A 312 8.87 -11.68 22.93
N THR A 313 8.68 -11.24 24.19
CA THR A 313 9.75 -11.21 25.19
C THR A 313 10.44 -12.57 25.34
N GLY A 314 11.75 -12.57 25.15
CA GLY A 314 12.60 -13.75 25.33
C GLY A 314 12.31 -14.90 24.37
N SER A 315 11.64 -14.63 23.23
CA SER A 315 11.13 -15.68 22.32
C SER A 315 10.22 -16.70 23.01
N GLY A 316 9.56 -16.30 24.10
CA GLY A 316 8.67 -17.18 24.85
C GLY A 316 7.49 -17.67 24.02
N THR A 317 7.05 -18.89 24.30
CA THR A 317 5.95 -19.54 23.57
C THR A 317 4.76 -19.87 24.44
N SER A 318 4.76 -19.46 25.72
CA SER A 318 3.66 -19.70 26.67
C SER A 318 2.53 -18.71 26.45
N ASP A 319 1.31 -19.10 26.83
CA ASP A 319 0.17 -18.18 26.80
C ASP A 319 0.43 -17.05 27.81
N GLY A 320 0.15 -15.81 27.41
CA GLY A 320 0.41 -14.62 28.21
C GLY A 320 1.86 -14.14 28.20
N THR A 321 2.73 -14.69 27.35
CA THR A 321 4.07 -14.11 27.15
C THR A 321 3.91 -12.68 26.64
N ASN A 322 4.63 -11.75 27.27
CA ASN A 322 4.52 -10.33 26.99
C ASN A 322 4.99 -9.95 25.58
N VAL A 323 4.43 -8.86 25.05
CA VAL A 323 4.90 -8.20 23.83
C VAL A 323 5.55 -6.87 24.19
N GLN A 324 6.71 -6.61 23.60
CA GLN A 324 7.57 -5.47 23.93
C GLN A 324 8.19 -4.85 22.67
N MET A 325 8.84 -3.71 22.86
CA MET A 325 9.75 -3.14 21.87
C MET A 325 11.15 -3.70 22.06
N TRP A 326 11.77 -4.16 20.97
CA TRP A 326 13.14 -4.63 21.01
C TRP A 326 13.90 -4.26 19.74
N SER A 327 15.21 -4.05 19.86
CA SER A 327 16.10 -3.87 18.72
C SER A 327 15.91 -5.01 17.72
N ASP A 328 15.78 -4.66 16.43
CA ASP A 328 15.57 -5.66 15.38
C ASP A 328 16.76 -6.63 15.34
N ASN A 329 16.46 -7.91 15.56
CA ASN A 329 17.43 -9.00 15.63
C ASN A 329 17.10 -10.12 14.64
N GLY A 330 16.08 -9.95 13.80
CA GLY A 330 15.68 -10.89 12.77
C GLY A 330 15.10 -12.22 13.26
N THR A 331 14.91 -12.41 14.57
CA THR A 331 14.41 -13.67 15.12
C THR A 331 12.93 -13.91 14.79
N PRO A 332 12.45 -15.17 14.77
CA PRO A 332 11.02 -15.46 14.56
C PRO A 332 10.09 -14.85 15.62
N ALA A 333 10.62 -14.43 16.79
CA ALA A 333 9.86 -13.74 17.82
C ALA A 333 9.41 -12.32 17.41
N GLN A 334 10.07 -11.72 16.41
CA GLN A 334 9.74 -10.42 15.83
C GLN A 334 8.96 -10.53 14.51
N GLN A 335 8.71 -11.75 14.06
CA GLN A 335 8.06 -12.03 12.78
C GLN A 335 6.61 -12.47 13.00
N TRP A 336 5.73 -11.89 12.20
CA TRP A 336 4.28 -12.07 12.29
C TRP A 336 3.71 -12.47 10.93
N GLN A 337 2.73 -13.34 10.90
CA GLN A 337 1.89 -13.60 9.74
C GLN A 337 0.54 -12.92 9.93
N LEU A 338 0.03 -12.27 8.88
CA LEU A 338 -1.27 -11.62 8.91
C LEU A 338 -2.34 -12.58 8.39
N ILE A 339 -3.18 -13.11 9.26
CA ILE A 339 -4.30 -13.98 8.91
C ILE A 339 -5.54 -13.10 8.72
N ARG A 340 -6.10 -13.04 7.51
CA ARG A 340 -7.29 -12.24 7.23
C ARG A 340 -8.45 -12.70 8.11
N TYR A 341 -9.14 -11.75 8.72
CA TYR A 341 -10.29 -11.99 9.58
C TYR A 341 -11.44 -11.08 9.16
N SER A 342 -12.39 -11.61 8.40
CA SER A 342 -13.65 -10.91 8.04
C SER A 342 -14.78 -11.88 8.33
N SER A 343 -15.69 -11.49 9.22
CA SER A 343 -16.71 -12.40 9.72
C SER A 343 -17.87 -12.57 8.74
N GLN A 344 -18.21 -11.58 7.90
CA GLN A 344 -19.43 -11.60 7.07
C GLN A 344 -19.39 -10.66 5.83
N SER A 345 -18.24 -10.25 5.31
CA SER A 345 -18.23 -9.40 4.10
C SER A 345 -18.52 -10.19 2.82
N ASN A 346 -19.36 -9.61 1.96
CA ASN A 346 -19.62 -10.05 0.59
C ASN A 346 -18.94 -9.14 -0.45
N ASP A 347 -18.15 -8.15 -0.02
CA ASP A 347 -17.41 -7.28 -0.92
C ASP A 347 -16.16 -8.02 -1.44
N PRO A 348 -16.08 -8.35 -2.75
CA PRO A 348 -14.94 -9.07 -3.31
C PRO A 348 -13.63 -8.27 -3.21
N THR A 349 -13.71 -6.93 -3.11
CA THR A 349 -12.51 -6.08 -3.03
C THR A 349 -11.80 -6.23 -1.69
N GLU A 350 -12.52 -6.59 -0.61
CA GLU A 350 -11.92 -6.88 0.69
C GLU A 350 -10.98 -8.11 0.67
N PHE A 351 -11.17 -9.01 -0.27
CA PHE A 351 -10.35 -10.22 -0.40
C PHE A 351 -9.22 -10.05 -1.39
N SER A 352 -9.04 -8.86 -1.98
CA SER A 352 -8.03 -8.65 -3.00
C SER A 352 -6.61 -8.62 -2.44
N GLY A 353 -5.70 -9.26 -3.17
CA GLY A 353 -4.26 -9.28 -2.92
C GLY A 353 -3.70 -10.70 -2.87
N THR A 354 -2.51 -10.85 -2.30
CA THR A 354 -1.71 -12.08 -2.42
C THR A 354 -1.77 -12.89 -1.15
N TYR A 355 -2.06 -14.18 -1.26
CA TYR A 355 -2.31 -15.06 -0.12
C TYR A 355 -1.75 -16.47 -0.32
N GLN A 356 -1.58 -17.15 0.81
CA GLN A 356 -1.68 -18.60 0.89
C GLN A 356 -3.05 -18.97 1.45
N LEU A 357 -3.71 -19.98 0.88
CA LEU A 357 -5.02 -20.46 1.35
C LEU A 357 -4.78 -21.69 2.24
N LEU A 358 -4.90 -21.53 3.55
CA LEU A 358 -4.72 -22.61 4.53
C LEU A 358 -6.05 -23.32 4.77
N ASN A 359 -6.11 -24.62 4.50
CA ASN A 359 -7.26 -25.44 4.80
C ASN A 359 -7.39 -25.69 6.30
N VAL A 360 -8.59 -25.46 6.86
CA VAL A 360 -8.85 -25.53 8.30
C VAL A 360 -8.78 -26.97 8.83
N GLN A 361 -9.15 -27.97 8.03
CA GLN A 361 -9.10 -29.38 8.44
C GLN A 361 -7.67 -29.92 8.58
N SER A 362 -6.81 -29.59 7.61
CA SER A 362 -5.49 -30.22 7.46
C SER A 362 -4.33 -29.36 7.93
N ASN A 363 -4.52 -28.05 8.11
CA ASN A 363 -3.45 -27.07 8.28
C ASN A 363 -2.42 -27.09 7.12
N LYS A 364 -2.88 -27.40 5.92
CA LYS A 364 -2.09 -27.42 4.67
C LYS A 364 -2.61 -26.37 3.70
N VAL A 365 -1.78 -25.95 2.76
CA VAL A 365 -2.10 -24.87 1.84
C VAL A 365 -2.53 -25.39 0.47
N LEU A 366 -3.37 -24.61 -0.22
CA LEU A 366 -3.75 -24.83 -1.61
C LEU A 366 -2.52 -24.76 -2.51
N ASP A 367 -2.22 -25.85 -3.21
CA ASP A 367 -0.94 -26.12 -3.87
C ASP A 367 -1.17 -26.62 -5.29
N ILE A 368 -0.41 -26.09 -6.25
CA ILE A 368 -0.37 -26.64 -7.60
C ILE A 368 0.63 -27.80 -7.61
N HIS A 369 0.14 -28.98 -7.99
CA HIS A 369 0.92 -30.21 -7.98
C HIS A 369 2.21 -30.06 -8.81
N GLY A 370 3.35 -30.35 -8.17
CA GLY A 370 4.66 -30.38 -8.82
C GLY A 370 5.12 -29.03 -9.40
N LYS A 371 4.56 -27.90 -8.92
CA LYS A 371 4.78 -26.57 -9.50
C LYS A 371 4.43 -26.47 -11.01
N GLY A 372 3.55 -27.34 -11.50
CA GLY A 372 3.23 -27.38 -12.92
C GLY A 372 2.66 -26.04 -13.43
N THR A 373 2.92 -25.75 -14.70
CA THR A 373 2.49 -24.52 -15.37
C THR A 373 1.59 -24.80 -16.56
N ASP A 374 1.22 -26.05 -16.82
CA ASP A 374 0.41 -26.45 -17.96
C ASP A 374 -1.08 -26.37 -17.62
N ASP A 375 -1.90 -26.12 -18.64
CA ASP A 375 -3.36 -26.20 -18.52
C ASP A 375 -3.78 -27.60 -18.07
N GLY A 376 -4.65 -27.65 -17.06
CA GLY A 376 -5.10 -28.89 -16.46
C GLY A 376 -4.18 -29.45 -15.36
N THR A 377 -3.12 -28.75 -14.99
CA THR A 377 -2.30 -29.16 -13.83
C THR A 377 -3.17 -29.19 -12.57
N ASN A 378 -3.09 -30.30 -11.83
CA ASN A 378 -3.94 -30.56 -10.68
C ASN A 378 -3.67 -29.59 -9.51
N VAL A 379 -4.74 -29.28 -8.76
CA VAL A 379 -4.65 -28.55 -7.49
C VAL A 379 -4.93 -29.50 -6.32
N GLN A 380 -4.10 -29.40 -5.28
CA GLN A 380 -4.08 -30.27 -4.12
C GLN A 380 -3.87 -29.46 -2.84
N ILE A 381 -3.88 -30.12 -1.68
CA ILE A 381 -3.30 -29.55 -0.47
C ILE A 381 -1.91 -30.12 -0.21
N PHE A 382 -1.00 -29.27 0.28
CA PHE A 382 0.35 -29.68 0.62
C PHE A 382 0.87 -28.89 1.83
N LYS A 383 1.84 -29.46 2.56
CA LYS A 383 2.55 -28.76 3.62
C LYS A 383 3.03 -27.38 3.17
N ASN A 384 2.83 -26.36 4.02
CA ASN A 384 3.25 -25.00 3.71
C ASN A 384 4.79 -24.90 3.72
N HIS A 385 5.37 -24.58 2.57
CA HIS A 385 6.80 -24.32 2.38
C HIS A 385 7.07 -22.91 1.83
N GLY A 386 6.04 -22.06 1.72
CA GLY A 386 6.16 -20.70 1.19
C GLY A 386 6.54 -20.64 -0.30
N ALA A 387 6.37 -21.76 -1.03
CA ALA A 387 6.77 -21.88 -2.42
C ALA A 387 5.78 -21.19 -3.37
N GLU A 388 6.29 -20.74 -4.52
CA GLU A 388 5.55 -19.99 -5.55
C GLU A 388 4.28 -20.68 -6.07
N ASN A 389 4.22 -22.00 -6.04
CA ASN A 389 3.05 -22.82 -6.42
C ASN A 389 1.97 -22.91 -5.33
N GLN A 390 2.23 -22.31 -4.15
CA GLN A 390 1.31 -22.22 -3.01
C GLN A 390 0.77 -20.79 -2.82
N ILE A 391 1.13 -19.88 -3.74
CA ILE A 391 0.77 -18.46 -3.69
C ILE A 391 -0.37 -18.20 -4.67
N TRP A 392 -1.36 -17.45 -4.23
CA TRP A 392 -2.54 -17.10 -5.02
C TRP A 392 -2.83 -15.61 -4.87
N VAL A 393 -2.90 -14.91 -6.00
CA VAL A 393 -3.40 -13.55 -6.11
C VAL A 393 -4.91 -13.62 -6.30
N ILE A 394 -5.66 -13.19 -5.29
CA ILE A 394 -7.10 -13.00 -5.39
C ILE A 394 -7.34 -11.62 -6.01
N LYS A 395 -8.05 -11.59 -7.14
CA LYS A 395 -8.43 -10.37 -7.85
C LYS A 395 -9.95 -10.27 -7.94
N ALA A 396 -10.52 -9.18 -7.43
CA ALA A 396 -11.93 -8.88 -7.62
C ALA A 396 -12.25 -8.60 -9.10
N ASN A 397 -13.36 -9.17 -9.56
CA ASN A 397 -13.99 -8.86 -10.83
C ASN A 397 -15.05 -7.77 -10.63
N HIS A 398 -15.42 -7.07 -11.70
CA HIS A 398 -16.47 -6.04 -11.65
C HIS A 398 -17.88 -6.60 -11.40
N ASP A 399 -18.07 -7.92 -11.52
CA ASP A 399 -19.35 -8.61 -11.39
C ASP A 399 -19.61 -9.16 -9.97
N GLY A 400 -18.84 -8.73 -8.97
CA GLY A 400 -19.01 -9.19 -7.59
C GLY A 400 -18.32 -10.52 -7.27
N THR A 401 -17.62 -11.12 -8.22
CA THR A 401 -16.87 -12.38 -8.05
C THR A 401 -15.36 -12.09 -7.89
N VAL A 402 -14.58 -13.13 -7.59
CA VAL A 402 -13.12 -13.07 -7.63
C VAL A 402 -12.55 -14.13 -8.57
N LYS A 403 -11.29 -13.92 -8.95
CA LYS A 403 -10.44 -14.91 -9.60
C LYS A 403 -9.21 -15.15 -8.75
N LEU A 404 -8.72 -16.39 -8.71
CA LEU A 404 -7.48 -16.75 -8.03
C LEU A 404 -6.44 -17.05 -9.09
N ILE A 405 -5.39 -16.24 -9.14
CA ILE A 405 -4.29 -16.34 -10.10
C ILE A 405 -3.07 -16.86 -9.37
N ASN A 406 -2.43 -17.91 -9.87
CA ASN A 406 -1.11 -18.28 -9.38
C ASN A 406 -0.04 -17.48 -10.15
N PRO A 407 0.77 -16.64 -9.48
CA PRO A 407 1.69 -15.73 -10.16
C PRO A 407 2.86 -16.46 -10.86
N HIS A 408 3.23 -17.67 -10.40
CA HIS A 408 4.28 -18.47 -11.03
C HIS A 408 3.86 -19.04 -12.38
N SER A 409 2.69 -19.66 -12.46
CA SER A 409 2.16 -20.22 -13.70
C SER A 409 1.50 -19.18 -14.61
N GLY A 410 1.06 -18.04 -14.06
CA GLY A 410 0.22 -17.07 -14.76
C GLY A 410 -1.22 -17.56 -15.02
N LYS A 411 -1.61 -18.71 -14.48
CA LYS A 411 -2.90 -19.37 -14.69
C LYS A 411 -3.84 -19.20 -13.50
N VAL A 412 -5.10 -19.56 -13.70
CA VAL A 412 -6.17 -19.29 -12.74
C VAL A 412 -6.79 -20.59 -12.21
N LEU A 413 -7.29 -20.55 -10.98
CA LEU A 413 -8.02 -21.65 -10.35
C LEU A 413 -9.31 -21.94 -11.13
N ASP A 414 -9.43 -23.16 -11.64
CA ASP A 414 -10.41 -23.56 -12.66
C ASP A 414 -11.10 -24.87 -12.27
N VAL A 415 -12.42 -24.92 -12.46
CA VAL A 415 -13.20 -26.16 -12.36
C VAL A 415 -13.13 -26.91 -13.68
N SER A 416 -12.55 -28.12 -13.66
CA SER A 416 -12.22 -28.87 -14.86
C SER A 416 -13.46 -29.12 -15.74
N GLY A 417 -13.36 -28.72 -17.02
CA GLY A 417 -14.44 -28.87 -18.00
C GLY A 417 -15.72 -28.09 -17.67
N SER A 418 -15.67 -27.11 -16.77
CA SER A 418 -16.87 -26.45 -16.21
C SER A 418 -17.88 -27.44 -15.60
N GLY A 419 -17.40 -28.56 -15.06
CA GLY A 419 -18.25 -29.59 -14.47
C GLY A 419 -19.02 -29.08 -13.25
N THR A 420 -20.24 -29.59 -13.06
CA THR A 420 -21.16 -29.17 -11.99
C THR A 420 -21.51 -30.30 -11.02
N SER A 421 -20.91 -31.48 -11.18
CA SER A 421 -21.12 -32.63 -10.29
C SER A 421 -20.20 -32.57 -9.07
N ASP A 422 -20.63 -33.20 -7.97
CA ASP A 422 -19.75 -33.46 -6.84
C ASP A 422 -18.57 -34.35 -7.28
N GLY A 423 -17.37 -34.00 -6.83
CA GLY A 423 -16.13 -34.65 -7.24
C GLY A 423 -15.50 -34.11 -8.52
N THR A 424 -16.07 -33.06 -9.14
CA THR A 424 -15.43 -32.41 -10.28
C THR A 424 -14.06 -31.86 -9.86
N ASN A 425 -13.02 -32.18 -10.62
CA ASN A 425 -11.66 -31.82 -10.27
C ASN A 425 -11.40 -30.30 -10.36
N VAL A 426 -10.50 -29.80 -9.51
CA VAL A 426 -9.99 -28.43 -9.58
C VAL A 426 -8.56 -28.44 -10.10
N GLN A 427 -8.29 -27.55 -11.05
CA GLN A 427 -7.03 -27.46 -11.78
C GLN A 427 -6.61 -25.99 -11.92
N ILE A 428 -5.43 -25.76 -12.51
CA ILE A 428 -5.13 -24.45 -13.11
C ILE A 428 -5.38 -24.49 -14.62
N PHE A 429 -5.85 -23.38 -15.17
CA PHE A 429 -6.09 -23.26 -16.61
C PHE A 429 -5.84 -21.83 -17.08
N THR A 430 -5.58 -21.65 -18.37
CA THR A 430 -5.49 -20.35 -19.02
C THR A 430 -6.77 -19.55 -18.78
N ASP A 431 -6.63 -18.28 -18.41
CA ASP A 431 -7.77 -17.41 -18.17
C ASP A 431 -8.63 -17.27 -19.44
N ASN A 432 -9.86 -17.76 -19.35
CA ASN A 432 -10.84 -17.76 -20.44
C ASN A 432 -12.14 -17.04 -20.06
N GLY A 433 -12.21 -16.45 -18.86
CA GLY A 433 -13.36 -15.68 -18.38
C GLY A 433 -14.64 -16.49 -18.07
N SER A 434 -14.59 -17.82 -18.16
CA SER A 434 -15.74 -18.69 -17.89
C SER A 434 -16.15 -18.68 -16.41
N ASN A 435 -17.37 -19.13 -16.12
CA ASN A 435 -17.85 -19.26 -14.75
C ASN A 435 -17.13 -20.37 -13.95
N ALA A 436 -16.37 -21.25 -14.62
CA ALA A 436 -15.49 -22.22 -13.96
C ALA A 436 -14.29 -21.55 -13.26
N GLN A 437 -13.96 -20.31 -13.62
CA GLN A 437 -12.82 -19.55 -13.10
C GLN A 437 -13.23 -18.39 -12.19
N LYS A 438 -14.51 -18.30 -11.86
CA LYS A 438 -15.08 -17.25 -11.02
C LYS A 438 -15.59 -17.85 -9.72
N TRP A 439 -15.32 -17.15 -8.63
CA TRP A 439 -15.58 -17.62 -7.28
C TRP A 439 -16.27 -16.53 -6.45
N HIS A 440 -17.22 -16.89 -5.61
CA HIS A 440 -17.66 -16.08 -4.49
C HIS A 440 -16.84 -16.48 -3.25
N VAL A 441 -16.29 -15.48 -2.56
CA VAL A 441 -15.67 -15.70 -1.24
C VAL A 441 -16.72 -15.42 -0.19
N GLN A 442 -17.15 -16.46 0.53
CA GLN A 442 -18.12 -16.33 1.60
C GLN A 442 -17.42 -16.41 2.95
N GLY A 443 -17.49 -15.33 3.73
CA GLY A 443 -17.04 -15.34 5.13
C GLY A 443 -17.85 -16.30 5.99
N VAL A 444 -17.17 -17.05 6.85
CA VAL A 444 -17.78 -17.80 7.95
C VAL A 444 -17.14 -17.36 9.27
N GLU A 445 -17.75 -17.78 10.38
CA GLU A 445 -17.30 -17.40 11.73
C GLU A 445 -15.82 -17.74 11.98
N GLY A 446 -15.14 -16.86 12.72
CA GLY A 446 -13.75 -17.06 13.11
C GLY A 446 -12.73 -16.75 12.01
N GLY A 447 -13.08 -15.92 11.03
CA GLY A 447 -12.16 -15.47 9.98
C GLY A 447 -11.78 -16.58 9.00
N LYS A 448 -12.71 -17.49 8.73
CA LYS A 448 -12.56 -18.54 7.72
C LYS A 448 -13.47 -18.22 6.53
N TYR A 449 -13.20 -18.87 5.42
CA TYR A 449 -13.84 -18.57 4.15
C TYR A 449 -14.18 -19.84 3.40
N LYS A 450 -15.31 -19.81 2.68
CA LYS A 450 -15.61 -20.79 1.63
C LYS A 450 -15.42 -20.11 0.28
N LEU A 451 -14.88 -20.85 -0.68
CA LEU A 451 -14.83 -20.42 -2.07
C LEU A 451 -15.92 -21.18 -2.83
N ILE A 452 -16.96 -20.47 -3.25
CA ILE A 452 -18.10 -21.04 -3.98
C ILE A 452 -17.93 -20.74 -5.46
N ASN A 453 -17.81 -21.77 -6.29
CA ASN A 453 -17.67 -21.58 -7.73
C ASN A 453 -18.98 -21.07 -8.34
N VAL A 454 -18.88 -20.11 -9.26
CA VAL A 454 -20.05 -19.46 -9.90
C VAL A 454 -20.78 -20.42 -10.86
N GLY A 455 -20.05 -21.29 -11.57
CA GLY A 455 -20.65 -22.19 -12.55
C GLY A 455 -21.43 -23.36 -11.95
N SER A 456 -20.95 -23.89 -10.82
CA SER A 456 -21.50 -25.09 -10.17
C SER A 456 -22.28 -24.80 -8.88
N SER A 457 -22.14 -23.61 -8.29
CA SER A 457 -22.64 -23.27 -6.95
C SER A 457 -22.11 -24.18 -5.83
N LYS A 458 -20.97 -24.84 -6.06
CA LYS A 458 -20.33 -25.78 -5.12
C LYS A 458 -19.11 -25.16 -4.44
N ALA A 459 -18.72 -25.72 -3.31
CA ALA A 459 -17.57 -25.27 -2.53
C ALA A 459 -16.26 -25.93 -3.01
N LEU A 460 -15.16 -25.19 -2.89
CA LEU A 460 -13.79 -25.69 -2.98
C LEU A 460 -13.52 -26.61 -1.77
N ASP A 461 -13.35 -27.90 -2.04
CA ASP A 461 -13.40 -28.98 -1.05
C ASP A 461 -12.11 -29.83 -1.09
N VAL A 462 -11.58 -30.17 0.09
CA VAL A 462 -10.52 -31.17 0.21
C VAL A 462 -11.15 -32.56 0.27
N THR A 463 -10.81 -33.38 -0.72
CA THR A 463 -11.45 -34.68 -0.95
C THR A 463 -11.44 -35.55 0.31
N GLY A 464 -12.64 -35.94 0.75
CA GLY A 464 -12.83 -36.85 1.89
C GLY A 464 -12.32 -36.31 3.23
N SER A 465 -12.18 -34.98 3.38
CA SER A 465 -11.52 -34.36 4.54
C SER A 465 -10.08 -34.85 4.78
N GLY A 466 -9.40 -35.31 3.72
CA GLY A 466 -8.05 -35.83 3.83
C GLY A 466 -7.06 -34.79 4.33
N THR A 467 -6.04 -35.25 5.05
CA THR A 467 -5.01 -34.38 5.65
C THR A 467 -3.60 -34.72 5.16
N SER A 468 -3.43 -35.68 4.26
CA SER A 468 -2.15 -36.07 3.68
C SER A 468 -1.67 -35.06 2.63
N ASP A 469 -0.35 -34.95 2.46
CA ASP A 469 0.22 -34.17 1.36
C ASP A 469 -0.24 -34.76 0.03
N GLY A 470 -0.65 -33.90 -0.90
CA GLY A 470 -1.17 -34.31 -2.20
C GLY A 470 -2.63 -34.75 -2.19
N THR A 471 -3.38 -34.57 -1.09
CA THR A 471 -4.83 -34.81 -1.10
C THR A 471 -5.48 -33.86 -2.11
N ASN A 472 -6.32 -34.42 -2.98
CA ASN A 472 -6.93 -33.69 -4.09
C ASN A 472 -7.92 -32.62 -3.63
N VAL A 473 -8.00 -31.53 -4.40
CA VAL A 473 -9.04 -30.49 -4.25
C VAL A 473 -10.08 -30.63 -5.36
N GLN A 474 -11.35 -30.56 -4.98
CA GLN A 474 -12.48 -30.85 -5.85
C GLN A 474 -13.63 -29.86 -5.59
N MET A 475 -14.67 -29.94 -6.43
CA MET A 475 -15.95 -29.31 -6.18
C MET A 475 -16.85 -30.25 -5.41
N TRP A 476 -17.48 -29.77 -4.34
CA TRP A 476 -18.43 -30.55 -3.57
C TRP A 476 -19.59 -29.69 -3.06
N SER A 477 -20.77 -30.30 -2.92
CA SER A 477 -21.93 -29.68 -2.28
C SER A 477 -21.53 -29.14 -0.91
N ASP A 478 -21.91 -27.88 -0.64
CA ASP A 478 -21.57 -27.23 0.63
C ASP A 478 -22.17 -28.02 1.80
N ASN A 479 -21.30 -28.53 2.66
CA ASN A 479 -21.63 -29.37 3.80
C ASN A 479 -21.13 -28.76 5.13
N GLY A 480 -20.56 -27.55 5.08
CA GLY A 480 -20.09 -26.80 6.25
C GLY A 480 -18.87 -27.40 6.97
N THR A 481 -18.28 -28.48 6.46
CA THR A 481 -17.13 -29.13 7.12
C THR A 481 -15.87 -28.27 7.05
N PRO A 482 -14.90 -28.46 7.97
CA PRO A 482 -13.61 -27.77 7.90
C PRO A 482 -12.81 -28.05 6.63
N ALA A 483 -13.13 -29.12 5.88
CA ALA A 483 -12.51 -29.44 4.60
C ALA A 483 -12.85 -28.41 3.50
N GLN A 484 -13.95 -27.67 3.65
CA GLN A 484 -14.41 -26.62 2.74
C GLN A 484 -14.06 -25.20 3.24
N GLN A 485 -13.42 -25.11 4.41
CA GLN A 485 -13.09 -23.85 5.05
C GLN A 485 -11.60 -23.55 4.91
N TRP A 486 -11.32 -22.30 4.57
CA TRP A 486 -9.98 -21.81 4.28
C TRP A 486 -9.69 -20.54 5.09
N GLN A 487 -8.47 -20.38 5.56
CA GLN A 487 -7.96 -19.10 6.08
C GLN A 487 -7.04 -18.47 5.04
N LEU A 488 -7.14 -17.15 4.86
CA LEU A 488 -6.30 -16.41 3.94
C LEU A 488 -5.11 -15.81 4.70
N ILE A 489 -3.92 -16.36 4.50
CA ILE A 489 -2.67 -15.85 5.09
C ILE A 489 -2.05 -14.88 4.11
N ARG A 490 -1.94 -13.60 4.47
CA ARG A 490 -1.37 -12.57 3.59
C ARG A 490 0.07 -12.89 3.25
N TYR A 491 0.43 -12.83 1.97
CA TYR A 491 1.77 -13.12 1.50
C TYR A 491 2.33 -11.93 0.72
N SER A 492 3.53 -11.48 1.09
CA SER A 492 4.33 -10.52 0.34
C SER A 492 5.63 -11.19 -0.11
N SER A 493 6.00 -10.97 -1.37
CA SER A 493 7.25 -11.44 -1.96
C SER A 493 8.39 -10.42 -1.85
N GLN A 494 8.15 -9.26 -1.22
CA GLN A 494 9.11 -8.18 -1.11
C GLN A 494 10.10 -8.48 0.03
N SER A 495 11.39 -8.48 -0.31
CA SER A 495 12.54 -8.46 0.61
C SER A 495 13.24 -7.12 0.53
#